data_AF-A0A382ATC7-F1
#
_entry.id   AF-A0A382ATC7-F1
#
_cell.length_a   1.000
_cell.length_b   1.000
_cell.length_c   1.000
_cell.angle_alpha   90.00
_cell.angle_beta   90.00
_cell.angle_gamma   90.00
#
_symmetry.space_group_name_H-M   'P 1'
#
loop_
_entity.id
_entity.type
_entity.pdbx_description
1 polymer ?
#
loop_
_entity_poly.entity_id
_entity_poly.type
_entity_poly.pdbx_seq_one_letter_code
_entity_poly.pdbx_strand_id
1 'polypeptide(L)'
;MPTYPVIHKETGEKKELSMTMVEYSTWRDDNPEWDKDWSEGCAGLGEVGEWRDKLITKNPGWNDVLHKASKSPGSRVSKINK
;
A
#
# COMPACT_ATOMS: atom_id res chain seq x y z
N MET A 1 -15.25 -17.74 15.93
CA MET A 1 -16.17 -17.08 14.98
C MET A 1 -15.32 -16.20 14.08
N PRO A 2 -15.40 -16.32 12.75
CA PRO A 2 -14.75 -15.39 11.83
C PRO A 2 -15.25 -13.96 12.05
N THR A 3 -14.36 -12.98 11.98
CA THR A 3 -14.71 -11.56 11.96
C THR A 3 -14.52 -11.00 10.55
N TYR A 4 -15.52 -10.29 10.06
CA TYR A 4 -15.54 -9.68 8.73
C TYR A 4 -15.66 -8.17 8.85
N PRO A 5 -14.61 -7.41 8.50
CA PRO A 5 -14.70 -5.97 8.43
C PRO A 5 -15.45 -5.57 7.14
N VAL A 6 -16.46 -4.70 7.31
CA VAL A 6 -17.31 -4.22 6.22
C VAL A 6 -17.41 -2.70 6.25
N ILE A 7 -17.56 -2.11 5.06
CA ILE A 7 -17.66 -0.67 4.85
C ILE A 7 -18.92 -0.35 4.03
N HIS A 8 -19.67 0.66 4.47
CA HIS A 8 -20.80 1.18 3.72
C HIS A 8 -20.31 2.06 2.56
N LYS A 9 -20.76 1.80 1.34
CA LYS A 9 -20.28 2.48 0.11
C LYS A 9 -20.58 3.98 0.10
N GLU A 10 -21.73 4.40 0.60
CA GLU A 10 -22.14 5.82 0.55
C GLU A 10 -21.69 6.66 1.75
N THR A 11 -21.76 6.11 2.98
CA THR A 11 -21.45 6.86 4.21
C THR A 11 -20.02 6.66 4.69
N GLY A 12 -19.32 5.61 4.23
CA GLY A 12 -18.00 5.23 4.73
C GLY A 12 -18.01 4.66 6.14
N GLU A 13 -19.18 4.32 6.69
CA GLU A 13 -19.31 3.72 8.02
C GLU A 13 -18.68 2.32 8.03
N LYS A 14 -17.89 2.03 9.06
CA LYS A 14 -17.16 0.77 9.22
C LYS A 14 -17.78 -0.07 10.33
N LYS A 15 -17.95 -1.37 10.09
CA LYS A 15 -18.47 -2.34 11.08
C LYS A 15 -17.67 -3.63 11.03
N GLU A 16 -17.55 -4.28 12.18
CA GLU A 16 -16.98 -5.63 12.29
C GLU A 16 -18.11 -6.62 12.60
N LEU A 17 -18.29 -7.60 11.71
CA LEU A 17 -19.31 -8.64 11.84
C LEU A 17 -18.69 -9.95 12.29
N SER A 18 -19.16 -10.51 13.41
CA SER A 18 -18.76 -11.85 13.88
C SER A 18 -19.86 -12.86 13.55
N MET A 19 -19.71 -13.60 12.45
CA MET A 19 -20.67 -14.62 12.01
C MET A 19 -19.98 -15.74 11.21
N THR A 20 -20.70 -16.82 10.92
CA THR A 20 -20.16 -17.88 10.05
C THR A 20 -20.07 -17.41 8.59
N MET A 21 -19.23 -18.06 7.77
CA MET A 21 -19.05 -17.69 6.36
C MET A 21 -20.36 -17.77 5.55
N VAL A 22 -21.23 -18.73 5.88
CA VAL A 22 -22.52 -18.93 5.20
C VAL A 22 -23.48 -17.78 5.53
N GLU A 23 -23.55 -17.38 6.79
CA GLU A 23 -24.36 -16.23 7.20
C GLU A 23 -23.86 -14.93 6.56
N TYR A 24 -22.53 -14.78 6.44
CA TYR A 24 -21.94 -13.60 5.79
C TYR A 24 -22.28 -13.52 4.30
N SER A 25 -22.28 -14.64 3.56
CA SER A 25 -22.68 -14.61 2.15
C SER A 25 -24.13 -14.14 1.99
N THR A 26 -25.05 -14.67 2.80
CA THR A 26 -26.47 -14.25 2.76
C THR A 26 -26.63 -12.79 3.15
N TRP A 27 -25.95 -12.35 4.22
CA TRP A 27 -26.00 -10.96 4.67
C TRP A 27 -25.48 -9.99 3.60
N ARG A 28 -24.42 -10.36 2.88
CA ARG A 28 -23.87 -9.54 1.80
C ARG A 28 -24.82 -9.44 0.61
N ASP A 29 -25.55 -10.50 0.28
CA ASP A 29 -26.55 -10.49 -0.78
C ASP A 29 -27.76 -9.61 -0.40
N ASP A 30 -28.16 -9.62 0.88
CA ASP A 30 -29.26 -8.81 1.41
C ASP A 30 -28.91 -7.32 1.62
N ASN A 31 -27.62 -6.98 1.77
CA ASN A 31 -27.13 -5.64 2.09
C ASN A 31 -26.10 -5.15 1.03
N PRO A 32 -26.52 -4.88 -0.22
CA PRO A 32 -25.64 -4.53 -1.34
C PRO A 32 -24.87 -3.21 -1.18
N GLU A 33 -25.33 -2.34 -0.27
CA GLU A 33 -24.70 -1.09 0.11
C GLU A 33 -23.42 -1.28 0.96
N TRP A 34 -23.23 -2.47 1.53
CA TRP A 34 -22.02 -2.83 2.28
C TRP A 34 -21.06 -3.66 1.42
N ASP A 35 -19.77 -3.36 1.52
CA ASP A 35 -18.71 -4.17 0.92
C ASP A 35 -17.72 -4.63 1.98
N LYS A 36 -16.90 -5.62 1.63
CA LYS A 36 -15.75 -6.01 2.44
C LYS A 36 -14.76 -4.86 2.50
N ASP A 37 -14.34 -4.48 3.71
CA ASP A 37 -13.27 -3.50 3.88
C ASP A 37 -11.92 -4.18 3.59
N TRP A 38 -11.44 -4.02 2.35
CA TRP A 38 -10.12 -4.51 1.94
C TRP A 38 -8.96 -3.68 2.51
N SER A 39 -9.24 -2.57 3.20
CA SER A 39 -8.22 -1.77 3.88
C SER A 39 -7.77 -2.42 5.19
N GLU A 40 -8.62 -3.21 5.83
CA GLU A 40 -8.28 -3.89 7.08
C GLU A 40 -7.56 -5.21 6.79
N GLY A 41 -6.23 -5.17 6.86
CA GLY A 41 -5.35 -6.32 6.58
C GLY A 41 -4.47 -6.15 5.34
N CYS A 42 -4.65 -5.07 4.57
CA CYS A 42 -3.66 -4.69 3.58
C CYS A 42 -2.41 -4.22 4.33
N ALA A 43 -1.32 -4.98 4.25
CA ALA A 43 0.00 -4.55 4.72
C ALA A 43 0.22 -3.13 4.17
N GLY A 44 0.26 -2.14 5.07
CA GLY A 44 0.18 -0.73 4.71
C GLY A 44 1.10 -0.44 3.53
N LEU A 45 0.60 0.30 2.52
CA LEU A 45 1.42 0.75 1.39
C LEU A 45 2.72 1.29 1.98
N GLY A 46 3.82 0.54 1.81
CA GLY A 46 5.05 0.80 2.52
C GLY A 46 5.59 2.17 2.14
N GLU A 47 5.26 3.18 2.92
CA GLU A 47 5.73 4.57 2.86
C GLU A 47 5.80 5.12 1.42
N VAL A 48 4.76 5.82 1.00
CA VAL A 48 4.76 6.55 -0.27
C VAL A 48 5.90 7.57 -0.26
N GLY A 49 6.92 7.28 -1.07
CA GLY A 49 8.11 8.09 -1.34
C GLY A 49 8.95 7.31 -2.35
N GLU A 50 9.39 7.96 -3.44
CA GLU A 50 10.17 7.26 -4.46
C GLU A 50 11.33 6.54 -3.79
N TRP A 51 11.58 5.28 -4.18
CA TRP A 51 12.67 4.47 -3.62
C TRP A 51 14.03 5.19 -3.63
N ARG A 52 14.17 6.13 -4.57
CA ARG A 52 15.24 7.10 -4.73
C ARG A 52 15.46 8.02 -3.51
N ASP A 53 14.40 8.60 -2.97
CA ASP A 53 14.47 9.51 -1.82
C ASP A 53 14.85 8.78 -0.53
N LYS A 54 14.30 7.57 -0.35
CA LYS A 54 14.67 6.69 0.77
C LYS A 54 16.13 6.27 0.71
N LEU A 55 16.64 5.98 -0.49
CA LEU A 55 18.01 5.56 -0.70
C LEU A 55 19.02 6.67 -0.37
N ILE A 56 18.74 7.91 -0.77
CA ILE A 56 19.56 9.07 -0.39
C ILE A 56 19.47 9.33 1.12
N THR A 57 18.28 9.26 1.70
CA THR A 57 18.08 9.56 3.13
C THR A 57 18.79 8.55 4.03
N LYS A 58 18.69 7.26 3.70
CA LYS A 58 19.32 6.19 4.48
C LYS A 58 20.82 6.06 4.18
N ASN A 59 21.25 6.39 2.97
CA ASN A 59 22.63 6.23 2.51
C ASN A 59 23.08 7.45 1.70
N PRO A 60 23.50 8.55 2.36
CA PRO A 60 23.86 9.80 1.67
C PRO A 60 25.04 9.65 0.69
N GLY A 61 25.91 8.65 0.90
CA GLY A 61 27.03 8.34 0.00
C GLY A 61 26.63 7.73 -1.34
N TRP A 62 25.36 7.37 -1.55
CA TRP A 62 24.91 6.73 -2.79
C TRP A 62 24.99 7.67 -4.00
N ASN A 63 24.86 8.98 -3.78
CA ASN A 63 25.04 9.97 -4.85
C ASN A 63 26.47 10.01 -5.39
N ASP A 64 27.48 9.78 -4.54
CA ASP A 64 28.89 9.72 -4.97
C ASP A 64 29.17 8.46 -5.78
N VAL A 65 28.55 7.33 -5.41
CA VAL A 65 28.64 6.07 -6.17
C VAL A 65 28.02 6.25 -7.56
N LEU A 66 26.81 6.80 -7.63
CA LEU A 66 26.13 7.06 -8.90
C LEU A 66 26.90 8.06 -9.77
N HIS A 67 27.54 9.06 -9.17
CA HIS A 67 28.40 10.00 -9.88
C HIS A 67 29.67 9.35 -10.44
N LYS A 68 30.26 8.37 -9.74
CA LYS A 68 31.38 7.60 -10.29
C LYS A 68 30.90 6.70 -11.43
N ALA A 69 29.74 6.05 -11.27
CA ALA A 69 29.14 5.20 -12.30
C ALA A 69 28.72 5.97 -13.56
N SER A 70 28.33 7.25 -13.42
CA SER A 70 27.96 8.11 -14.56
C SER A 70 29.16 8.48 -15.43
N LYS A 71 30.40 8.36 -14.94
CA LYS A 71 31.63 8.66 -15.70
C LYS A 71 32.09 7.52 -16.61
N SER A 72 31.47 6.34 -16.51
CA SER A 72 31.78 5.21 -17.39
C SER A 72 31.30 5.48 -18.82
N PRO A 73 32.10 5.19 -19.87
CA PRO A 73 31.68 5.36 -21.26
C PRO A 73 30.39 4.58 -21.55
N GLY A 74 29.38 5.26 -22.11
CA GLY A 74 28.07 4.66 -22.43
C GLY A 74 27.09 4.56 -21.25
N SER A 75 27.44 5.11 -20.08
CA SER A 75 26.52 5.13 -18.92
C SER A 75 25.32 6.04 -19.15
N ARG A 76 24.14 5.58 -18.74
CA ARG A 76 22.86 6.35 -18.75
C ARG A 76 22.42 6.74 -17.34
N VAL A 77 23.28 6.53 -16.35
CA VAL A 77 22.99 6.73 -14.92
C VAL A 77 23.21 8.20 -14.56
N SER A 78 22.26 8.79 -13.84
CA SER A 78 22.34 10.16 -13.31
C SER A 78 22.28 10.17 -11.78
N LYS A 79 22.74 11.27 -11.17
CA LYS A 79 22.53 11.53 -9.74
C LYS A 79 21.03 11.56 -9.44
N ILE A 80 20.65 11.13 -8.24
CA ILE A 80 19.25 11.01 -7.82
C ILE A 80 18.69 12.35 -7.30
N ASN A 81 19.51 13.40 -7.15
CA ASN A 81 19.03 14.76 -6.87
C ASN A 81 19.81 15.83 -7.67
N LYS A 82 19.13 16.94 -7.96
CA LYS A 82 19.73 18.24 -8.34
C LYS A 82 19.74 19.15 -7.12
#